data_AF-A0A1L6BWY3-F1
#
_entry.id   AF-A0A1L6BWY3-F1
#
_cell.length_a   1.000
_cell.length_b   1.000
_cell.length_c   1.000
_cell.angle_alpha   90.00
_cell.angle_beta   90.00
_cell.angle_gamma   90.00
#
_symmetry.space_group_name_H-M   'P 1'
#
loop_
_entity.id
_entity.type
_entity.pdbx_description
1 polymer ?
#
loop_
_entity_poly.entity_id
_entity_poly.type
_entity_poly.pdbx_seq_one_letter_code
_entity_poly.pdbx_strand_id
1 'polypeptide(L)'
;LSPAAGRLSYSLGLKGASMVVDTACSSSLVAVHLAANSLRNKESDLALVGGVNLLLGPSLSIDFTKARMLAPDGRCKTFDQSANGYVRSEGCGVVVLKRLSQAIRDGDNVLALIRGSALNQDGASGGLTV
;
A
#
# COMPACT_ATOMS: atom_id res chain seq x y z
N LEU A 1 -10.94 -0.88 -13.35
CA LEU A 1 -9.81 0.07 -13.29
C LEU A 1 -10.24 1.29 -12.48
N SER A 2 -9.55 1.59 -11.38
CA SER A 2 -9.88 2.75 -10.53
C SER A 2 -9.29 4.04 -11.11
N PRO A 3 -10.07 5.13 -11.26
CA PRO A 3 -9.54 6.43 -11.71
C PRO A 3 -8.89 7.24 -10.59
N ALA A 4 -8.71 6.69 -9.37
CA ALA A 4 -8.30 7.45 -8.19
C ALA A 4 -6.96 8.19 -8.36
N ALA A 5 -5.92 7.51 -8.87
CA ALA A 5 -4.62 8.14 -9.11
C ALA A 5 -4.72 9.27 -10.15
N GLY A 6 -5.44 9.04 -11.25
CA GLY A 6 -5.65 10.04 -12.30
C GLY A 6 -6.44 11.25 -11.80
N ARG A 7 -7.43 11.06 -10.92
CA ARG A 7 -8.17 12.16 -10.27
C ARG A 7 -7.24 13.03 -9.41
N LEU A 8 -6.38 12.41 -8.61
CA LEU A 8 -5.38 13.16 -7.83
C LEU A 8 -4.43 13.95 -8.74
N SER A 9 -3.91 13.31 -9.80
CA SER A 9 -3.03 13.99 -10.76
C SER A 9 -3.72 15.18 -11.45
N TYR A 10 -4.95 14.98 -11.92
CA TYR A 10 -5.74 16.02 -12.57
C TYR A 10 -6.03 17.19 -11.62
N SER A 11 -6.58 16.91 -10.42
CA SER A 11 -6.96 17.93 -9.46
C SER A 11 -5.77 18.73 -8.90
N LEU A 12 -4.59 18.13 -8.83
CA LEU A 12 -3.37 18.77 -8.33
C LEU A 12 -2.45 19.30 -9.45
N GLY A 13 -2.83 19.14 -10.72
CA GLY A 13 -2.02 19.56 -11.87
C GLY A 13 -0.69 18.80 -12.02
N LEU A 14 -0.59 17.58 -11.48
CA LEU A 14 0.62 16.76 -11.50
C LEU A 14 0.79 16.07 -12.85
N LYS A 15 2.03 16.08 -13.36
CA LYS A 15 2.37 15.55 -14.70
C LYS A 15 3.32 14.34 -14.66
N GLY A 16 3.67 13.85 -13.48
CA GLY A 16 4.47 12.64 -13.30
C GLY A 16 3.67 11.36 -13.57
N ALA A 17 4.30 10.21 -13.35
CA ALA A 17 3.65 8.91 -13.47
C ALA A 17 2.40 8.82 -12.55
N SER A 18 1.28 8.35 -13.10
CA SER A 18 0.01 8.21 -12.39
C SER A 18 -0.55 6.81 -12.62
N MET A 19 -0.57 5.98 -11.59
CA MET A 19 -0.97 4.58 -11.69
C MET A 19 -1.62 4.07 -10.41
N VAL A 20 -2.44 3.03 -10.54
CA VAL A 20 -3.01 2.27 -9.43
C VAL A 20 -2.25 0.96 -9.32
N VAL A 21 -1.88 0.58 -8.10
CA VAL A 21 -1.18 -0.67 -7.80
C VAL A 21 -2.14 -1.60 -7.07
N ASP A 22 -2.27 -2.82 -7.57
CA ASP A 22 -3.03 -3.88 -6.91
C ASP A 22 -2.14 -5.12 -6.77
N THR A 23 -1.72 -5.36 -5.54
CA THR A 23 -0.98 -6.55 -5.10
C THR A 23 -1.63 -7.12 -3.83
N ALA A 24 -2.96 -6.98 -3.73
CA ALA A 24 -3.73 -7.30 -2.53
C ALA A 24 -3.21 -6.58 -1.27
N CYS A 25 -2.91 -7.30 -0.20
CA CYS A 25 -2.58 -6.75 1.12
C CYS A 25 -1.32 -5.87 1.14
N SER A 26 -0.39 -6.04 0.20
CA SER A 26 0.87 -5.30 0.15
C SER A 26 0.83 -4.04 -0.73
N SER A 27 -0.31 -3.75 -1.37
CA SER A 27 -0.44 -2.70 -2.40
C SER A 27 0.15 -1.34 -2.02
N SER A 28 -0.09 -0.87 -0.80
CA SER A 28 0.43 0.42 -0.34
C SER A 28 1.96 0.42 -0.21
N LEU A 29 2.56 -0.67 0.27
CA LEU A 29 4.02 -0.81 0.39
C LEU A 29 4.68 -1.01 -0.97
N VAL A 30 4.03 -1.72 -1.90
CA VAL A 30 4.49 -1.83 -3.29
C VAL A 30 4.50 -0.45 -3.96
N ALA A 31 3.44 0.35 -3.77
CA ALA A 31 3.41 1.72 -4.27
C ALA A 31 4.54 2.58 -3.69
N VAL A 32 4.87 2.43 -2.40
CA VAL A 32 6.02 3.10 -1.78
C VAL A 32 7.34 2.65 -2.42
N HIS A 33 7.51 1.35 -2.69
CA HIS A 33 8.71 0.84 -3.34
C HIS A 33 8.88 1.42 -4.76
N LEU A 34 7.83 1.43 -5.57
CA LEU A 34 7.86 1.97 -6.93
C LEU A 34 8.18 3.47 -6.93
N ALA A 35 7.55 4.25 -6.06
CA ALA A 35 7.85 5.67 -5.92
C ALA A 35 9.28 5.93 -5.46
N ALA A 36 9.80 5.14 -4.51
CA ALA A 36 11.18 5.25 -4.07
C ALA A 36 12.17 4.94 -5.20
N ASN A 37 11.89 3.96 -6.07
CA ASN A 37 12.70 3.69 -7.27
C ASN A 37 12.64 4.85 -8.26
N SER A 38 11.44 5.38 -8.57
CA SER A 38 11.28 6.51 -9.49
C SER A 38 12.07 7.75 -9.00
N LEU A 39 12.03 8.04 -7.70
CA LEU A 39 12.82 9.12 -7.08
C LEU A 39 14.32 8.88 -7.17
N ARG A 40 14.79 7.65 -6.93
CA ARG A 40 16.23 7.28 -7.02
C ARG A 40 16.74 7.36 -8.46
N ASN A 41 15.93 6.92 -9.42
CA ASN A 41 16.23 6.94 -10.85
C ASN A 41 16.04 8.34 -11.47
N LYS A 42 15.54 9.32 -10.69
CA LYS A 42 15.23 10.69 -11.14
C LYS A 42 14.17 10.74 -12.26
N GLU A 43 13.31 9.75 -12.33
CA GLU A 43 12.10 9.79 -13.15
C GLU A 43 11.02 10.71 -12.53
N SER A 44 11.12 10.95 -11.22
CA SER A 44 10.31 11.91 -10.48
C SER A 44 11.17 12.65 -9.45
N ASP A 45 10.76 13.87 -9.10
CA ASP A 45 11.40 14.68 -8.05
C ASP A 45 10.63 14.67 -6.74
N LEU A 46 9.33 14.37 -6.82
CA LEU A 46 8.38 14.23 -5.73
C LEU A 46 7.37 13.15 -6.11
N ALA A 47 6.94 12.34 -5.15
CA ALA A 47 5.93 11.32 -5.38
C ALA A 47 4.86 11.35 -4.28
N LEU A 48 3.59 11.33 -4.69
CA LEU A 48 2.46 11.08 -3.80
C LEU A 48 2.15 9.59 -3.81
N VAL A 49 2.20 8.96 -2.64
CA VAL A 49 1.91 7.53 -2.50
C VAL A 49 0.77 7.36 -1.52
N GLY A 50 -0.30 6.72 -1.96
CA GLY A 50 -1.46 6.46 -1.12
C GLY A 50 -1.91 5.02 -1.16
N GLY A 51 -2.69 4.65 -0.15
CA GLY A 51 -3.42 3.38 -0.08
C GLY A 51 -4.79 3.62 0.53
N VAL A 52 -5.81 2.95 -0.01
CA VAL A 52 -7.18 3.02 0.48
C VAL A 52 -7.82 1.63 0.45
N ASN A 53 -8.55 1.28 1.50
CA ASN A 53 -9.39 0.11 1.57
C ASN A 53 -10.73 0.46 2.22
N LEU A 54 -11.84 0.06 1.58
CA LEU A 54 -13.21 0.28 2.04
C LEU A 54 -14.01 -1.02 1.95
N LEU A 55 -14.86 -1.29 2.94
CA LEU A 55 -15.74 -2.46 3.03
C LEU A 55 -17.14 -2.08 2.56
N LEU A 56 -17.29 -1.79 1.26
CA LEU A 56 -18.53 -1.24 0.69
C LEU A 56 -19.68 -2.25 0.53
N GLY A 57 -19.47 -3.52 0.90
CA GLY A 57 -20.47 -4.57 0.78
C GLY A 57 -20.04 -5.89 1.40
N PRO A 58 -20.97 -6.84 1.57
CA PRO A 58 -20.73 -8.07 2.32
C PRO A 58 -19.99 -9.14 1.52
N SER A 59 -20.00 -9.09 0.18
CA SER A 59 -19.55 -10.19 -0.68
C SER A 59 -18.13 -10.66 -0.35
N LEU A 60 -17.16 -9.75 -0.26
CA LEU A 60 -15.77 -10.11 0.09
C LEU A 60 -15.66 -10.67 1.52
N SER A 61 -16.45 -10.17 2.47
CA SER A 61 -16.46 -10.73 3.82
C SER A 61 -17.02 -12.16 3.84
N ILE A 62 -18.06 -12.43 3.05
CA ILE A 62 -18.64 -13.78 2.88
C ILE A 62 -17.61 -14.71 2.26
N ASP A 63 -16.92 -14.27 1.20
CA ASP A 63 -15.93 -15.08 0.50
C ASP A 63 -14.73 -15.41 1.40
N PHE A 64 -14.20 -14.43 2.15
CA PHE A 64 -13.14 -14.66 3.13
C PHE A 64 -13.58 -15.53 4.31
N THR A 65 -14.85 -15.47 4.70
CA THR A 65 -15.40 -16.40 5.70
C THR A 65 -15.42 -17.83 5.17
N LYS A 66 -15.88 -18.06 3.93
CA LYS A 66 -15.87 -19.38 3.28
C LYS A 66 -14.45 -19.92 3.12
N ALA A 67 -13.49 -19.05 2.86
CA ALA A 67 -12.07 -19.38 2.80
C ALA A 67 -11.41 -19.57 4.18
N ARG A 68 -12.17 -19.47 5.28
CA ARG A 68 -11.69 -19.58 6.68
C ARG A 68 -10.56 -18.60 7.03
N MET A 69 -10.56 -17.42 6.40
CA MET A 69 -9.56 -16.38 6.64
C MET A 69 -9.92 -15.47 7.83
N LEU A 70 -11.22 -15.34 8.15
CA LEU A 70 -11.71 -14.42 9.17
C LEU A 70 -11.81 -15.07 10.55
N ALA A 71 -11.36 -14.35 11.58
CA ALA A 71 -11.50 -14.76 12.98
C ALA A 71 -12.98 -14.64 13.44
N PRO A 72 -13.59 -15.68 14.03
CA PRO A 72 -14.99 -15.64 14.49
C PRO A 72 -15.29 -14.58 15.55
N ASP A 73 -14.27 -14.20 16.34
CA ASP A 73 -14.37 -13.20 17.40
C ASP A 73 -13.98 -11.78 16.94
N GLY A 74 -13.75 -11.61 15.63
CA GLY A 74 -13.49 -10.33 15.00
C GLY A 74 -12.19 -9.66 15.42
N ARG A 75 -11.17 -10.43 15.84
CA ARG A 75 -9.90 -9.88 16.33
C ARG A 75 -8.69 -10.42 15.56
N CYS A 76 -7.79 -9.52 15.19
CA CYS A 76 -6.43 -9.87 14.80
C CYS A 76 -5.60 -10.14 16.07
N LYS A 77 -5.30 -11.40 16.36
CA LYS A 77 -4.50 -11.81 17.53
C LYS A 77 -3.06 -12.05 17.12
N THR A 78 -2.40 -11.01 16.60
CA THR A 78 -1.08 -11.14 15.98
C THR A 78 -0.07 -11.73 16.97
N PHE A 79 0.53 -12.86 16.58
CA PHE A 79 1.50 -13.63 17.37
C PHE A 79 0.96 -14.34 18.64
N ASP A 80 -0.35 -14.36 18.86
CA ASP A 80 -0.98 -15.08 19.98
C ASP A 80 -1.19 -16.57 19.65
N GLN A 81 -1.07 -17.46 20.64
CA GLN A 81 -1.29 -18.90 20.45
C GLN A 81 -2.73 -19.23 20.01
N SER A 82 -3.71 -18.39 20.37
CA SER A 82 -5.12 -18.54 20.01
C SER A 82 -5.50 -17.88 18.68
N ALA A 83 -4.51 -17.42 17.89
CA ALA A 83 -4.73 -16.81 16.58
C ALA A 83 -5.47 -17.77 15.64
N ASN A 84 -6.57 -17.29 15.06
CA ASN A 84 -7.52 -18.10 14.31
C ASN A 84 -8.13 -17.35 13.12
N GLY A 85 -7.37 -16.41 12.54
CA GLY A 85 -7.77 -15.56 11.41
C GLY A 85 -7.49 -14.09 11.66
N TYR A 86 -7.94 -13.24 10.74
CA TYR A 86 -7.86 -11.77 10.87
C TYR A 86 -9.26 -11.14 10.82
N VAL A 87 -9.34 -9.82 11.06
CA VAL A 87 -10.55 -9.04 10.81
C VAL A 87 -10.27 -7.96 9.76
N ARG A 88 -11.23 -7.73 8.87
CA ARG A 88 -11.11 -6.69 7.83
C ARG A 88 -11.25 -5.31 8.48
N SER A 89 -10.51 -4.33 7.97
CA SER A 89 -10.56 -2.94 8.42
C SER A 89 -10.62 -1.98 7.24
N GLU A 90 -11.13 -0.78 7.47
CA GLU A 90 -11.08 0.33 6.51
C GLU A 90 -9.93 1.26 6.83
N GLY A 91 -9.47 1.99 5.82
CA GLY A 91 -8.45 3.01 6.02
C GLY A 91 -8.05 3.69 4.73
N CYS A 92 -7.56 4.93 4.87
CA CYS A 92 -6.94 5.69 3.80
C CYS A 92 -5.72 6.42 4.36
N GLY A 93 -4.62 6.43 3.62
CA GLY A 93 -3.41 7.15 3.99
C GLY A 93 -2.62 7.57 2.77
N VAL A 94 -1.93 8.71 2.88
CA VAL A 94 -1.05 9.25 1.85
C VAL A 94 0.24 9.73 2.50
N VAL A 95 1.36 9.46 1.84
CA VAL A 95 2.68 10.01 2.17
C VAL A 95 3.25 10.74 0.96
N VAL A 96 4.01 11.80 1.25
CA VAL A 96 4.78 12.55 0.24
C VAL A 96 6.22 12.09 0.34
N LEU A 97 6.78 11.60 -0.77
CA LEU A 97 8.15 11.12 -0.84
C LEU A 97 9.00 12.06 -1.69
N LYS A 98 10.23 12.27 -1.23
CA LYS A 98 11.23 13.13 -1.87
C LYS A 98 12.62 12.56 -1.59
N ARG A 99 13.59 12.86 -2.45
CA ARG A 99 14.99 12.54 -2.13
C ARG A 99 15.45 13.37 -0.93
N LEU A 100 16.09 12.74 0.05
CA LEU A 100 16.52 13.39 1.29
C LEU A 100 17.35 14.66 1.05
N SER A 101 18.28 14.62 0.09
CA SER A 101 19.10 15.79 -0.22
C SER A 101 18.29 16.97 -0.74
N GLN A 102 17.20 16.71 -1.48
CA GLN A 102 16.28 17.76 -1.92
C GLN A 102 15.40 18.23 -0.76
N ALA A 103 14.90 17.31 0.07
CA ALA A 103 14.09 17.67 1.24
C ALA A 103 14.85 18.60 2.21
N ILE A 104 16.13 18.31 2.47
CA ILE A 104 17.00 19.15 3.30
C ILE A 104 17.22 20.52 2.64
N ARG A 105 17.50 20.57 1.33
CA ARG A 105 17.69 21.84 0.60
C ARG A 105 16.46 22.72 0.65
N ASP A 106 15.28 22.11 0.57
CA ASP A 106 14.00 22.83 0.50
C ASP A 106 13.45 23.16 1.90
N GLY A 107 14.13 22.73 2.97
CA GLY A 107 13.70 22.98 4.35
C GLY A 107 12.47 22.17 4.78
N ASP A 108 12.21 21.03 4.14
CA ASP A 108 11.07 20.18 4.43
C ASP A 108 11.17 19.53 5.83
N ASN A 109 10.04 19.37 6.52
CA ASN A 109 9.99 18.59 7.76
C ASN A 109 10.08 17.09 7.45
N VAL A 110 11.27 16.51 7.61
CA VAL A 110 11.52 15.09 7.33
C VAL A 110 10.99 14.21 8.48
N LEU A 111 9.87 13.52 8.24
CA LEU A 111 9.25 12.63 9.23
C LEU A 111 10.02 11.32 9.45
N ALA A 112 10.56 10.74 8.37
CA ALA A 112 11.31 9.49 8.38
C ALA A 112 12.18 9.35 7.13
N LEU A 113 13.17 8.45 7.17
CA LEU A 113 14.01 8.12 6.02
C LEU A 113 13.88 6.64 5.65
N ILE A 114 13.36 6.38 4.45
CA ILE A 114 13.29 5.05 3.84
C ILE A 114 14.71 4.62 3.43
N ARG A 115 15.32 3.74 4.22
CA ARG A 115 16.68 3.22 3.95
C ARG A 115 16.73 2.26 2.77
N GLY A 116 15.68 1.48 2.58
CA GLY A 116 15.58 0.49 1.53
C GLY A 116 14.17 -0.09 1.45
N SER A 117 13.88 -0.76 0.34
CA SER A 117 12.66 -1.53 0.13
C SER A 117 12.93 -2.59 -0.93
N ALA A 118 12.21 -3.71 -0.87
CA ALA A 118 12.36 -4.82 -1.80
C ALA A 118 10.98 -5.43 -2.10
N LEU A 119 10.88 -6.07 -3.26
CA LEU A 119 9.72 -6.83 -3.70
C LEU A 119 10.18 -8.20 -4.21
N ASN A 120 9.37 -9.21 -3.98
CA ASN A 120 9.53 -10.55 -4.53
C ASN A 120 8.14 -11.21 -4.72
N GLN A 121 8.14 -12.46 -5.17
CA GLN A 121 6.98 -13.34 -5.20
C GLN A 121 7.48 -14.73 -4.83
N ASP A 122 6.76 -15.45 -3.98
CA ASP A 122 7.14 -16.76 -3.48
C ASP A 122 7.13 -17.86 -4.56
N GLY A 123 6.50 -17.61 -5.71
CA GLY A 123 6.40 -18.53 -6.83
C GLY A 123 5.52 -19.74 -6.50
N ALA A 124 5.99 -20.93 -6.89
CA ALA A 124 5.31 -22.18 -6.53
C ALA A 124 5.59 -22.52 -5.06
N SER A 125 4.57 -22.36 -4.22
CA SER A 125 4.60 -22.65 -2.78
C SER A 125 3.65 -23.83 -2.43
N GLY A 126 3.34 -24.05 -1.15
CA GLY A 126 2.42 -25.10 -0.71
C GLY A 126 0.99 -24.98 -1.25
N GLY A 127 0.68 -23.87 -1.93
CA GLY A 127 -0.64 -23.48 -2.41
C GLY A 127 -0.69 -21.97 -2.63
N LEU A 128 -1.66 -21.49 -3.42
CA LEU A 128 -1.69 -20.09 -3.87
C LEU A 128 -1.75 -19.04 -2.74
N THR A 129 -2.22 -19.42 -1.54
CA THR A 129 -2.38 -18.53 -0.38
C THR A 129 -2.02 -19.24 0.94
N VAL A 130 -1.15 -20.25 0.90
CA VAL A 130 -0.77 -21.06 2.08
C VAL A 130 0.69 -20.88 2.48
#